data_AF-A0A846HDI9-F1
#
_entry.id   AF-A0A846HDI9-F1
#
_cell.length_a   1.000
_cell.length_b   1.000
_cell.length_c   1.000
_cell.angle_alpha   90.00
_cell.angle_beta   90.00
_cell.angle_gamma   90.00
#
_symmetry.space_group_name_H-M   'P 1'
#
loop_
_entity.id
_entity.type
_entity.pdbx_description
1 polymer ?
#
loop_
_entity_poly.entity_id
_entity_poly.type
_entity_poly.pdbx_seq_one_letter_code
_entity_poly.pdbx_strand_id
1 'polypeptide(L)'
;MYLYSDRATGDEIGDLIGEHGIDYEYSNQRGVLLIFSFQNTDNDFVYVTQVIEEIYQIIAGKEQRQVFDEHFLVRTPVIRCSPREAFFGKKKKLLLEQAKGMISCCCFKQVPPGIPILILGEEITDWHLQQLPPNTVLAVVKE
;
A
#
# COMPACT_ATOMS: atom_id res chain seq x y z
N MET A 1 -12.42 -2.39 -11.71
CA MET A 1 -11.65 -2.23 -12.96
C MET A 1 -10.28 -1.66 -12.62
N TYR A 2 -9.20 -2.32 -13.04
CA TYR A 2 -7.83 -1.82 -12.81
C TYR A 2 -7.25 -1.33 -14.13
N LEU A 3 -7.06 -0.01 -14.25
CA LEU A 3 -6.50 0.66 -15.41
C LEU A 3 -4.99 0.82 -15.23
N TYR A 4 -4.22 0.52 -16.28
CA TYR A 4 -2.77 0.71 -16.29
C TYR A 4 -2.34 1.15 -17.67
N SER A 5 -1.19 1.83 -17.74
CA SER A 5 -0.62 2.35 -18.97
C SER A 5 0.89 2.15 -18.96
N ASP A 6 1.46 1.92 -20.13
CA ASP A 6 2.90 1.96 -20.38
C ASP A 6 3.41 3.39 -20.63
N ARG A 7 2.56 4.41 -20.48
CA ARG A 7 2.88 5.82 -20.77
C ARG A 7 2.57 6.79 -19.64
N ALA A 8 1.87 6.35 -18.60
CA ALA A 8 1.51 7.15 -17.43
C ALA A 8 1.55 6.29 -16.15
N THR A 9 1.68 6.92 -14.98
CA THR A 9 1.52 6.21 -13.69
C THR A 9 0.06 6.04 -13.34
N GLY A 10 -0.26 5.07 -12.47
CA GLY A 10 -1.60 4.98 -11.91
C GLY A 10 -1.94 6.20 -11.06
N ASP A 11 -0.97 6.79 -10.37
CA ASP A 11 -1.14 8.04 -9.62
C ASP A 11 -1.56 9.18 -10.56
N GLU A 12 -0.89 9.32 -11.70
CA GLU A 12 -1.18 10.33 -12.72
C GLU A 12 -2.54 10.12 -13.39
N ILE A 13 -2.86 8.87 -13.76
CA ILE A 13 -4.20 8.55 -14.29
C ILE A 13 -5.26 8.83 -13.22
N GLY A 14 -4.98 8.52 -11.96
CA GLY A 14 -5.86 8.81 -10.82
C GLY A 14 -6.13 10.31 -10.67
N ASP A 15 -5.09 11.14 -10.72
CA ASP A 15 -5.22 12.60 -10.67
C ASP A 15 -6.10 13.12 -11.82
N LEU A 16 -5.87 12.65 -13.06
CA LEU A 16 -6.70 13.01 -14.21
C LEU A 16 -8.17 12.58 -14.02
N ILE A 17 -8.43 11.34 -13.56
CA ILE A 17 -9.80 10.87 -13.25
C ILE A 17 -10.46 11.78 -12.20
N GLY A 18 -9.72 12.17 -11.16
CA GLY A 18 -10.19 13.07 -10.11
C GLY A 18 -10.53 14.48 -10.59
N GLU A 19 -9.78 15.02 -11.55
CA GLU A 19 -10.08 16.31 -12.20
C GLU A 19 -11.44 16.31 -12.93
N HIS A 20 -11.89 15.14 -13.40
CA HIS A 20 -13.21 14.94 -14.00
C HIS A 20 -14.32 14.63 -12.98
N GLY A 21 -14.02 14.72 -11.68
CA GLY A 21 -14.98 14.51 -10.59
C GLY A 21 -15.34 13.04 -10.35
N ILE A 22 -14.49 12.11 -10.80
CA ILE A 22 -14.66 10.67 -10.56
C ILE A 22 -13.72 10.24 -9.42
N ASP A 23 -14.27 9.56 -8.42
CA ASP A 23 -13.46 8.96 -7.36
C ASP A 23 -12.86 7.62 -7.81
N TYR A 24 -11.63 7.35 -7.37
CA TYR A 24 -10.96 6.06 -7.51
C TYR A 24 -10.60 5.50 -6.13
N GLU A 25 -10.52 4.17 -6.02
CA GLU A 25 -10.30 3.49 -4.74
C GLU A 25 -8.82 3.48 -4.35
N TYR A 26 -7.95 3.23 -5.33
CA TYR A 26 -6.52 3.04 -5.09
C TYR A 26 -5.70 3.34 -6.33
N SER A 27 -4.56 4.00 -6.17
CA SER A 27 -3.57 4.22 -7.22
C SER A 27 -2.18 3.84 -6.74
N ASN A 28 -1.33 3.49 -7.68
CA ASN A 28 0.10 3.35 -7.46
C ASN A 28 0.87 3.61 -8.77
N GLN A 29 2.18 3.38 -8.72
CA GLN A 29 3.05 3.52 -9.88
C GLN A 29 2.61 2.70 -11.10
N ARG A 30 1.91 1.58 -10.91
CA ARG A 30 1.50 0.67 -11.99
C ARG A 30 0.14 1.02 -12.59
N GLY A 31 -0.81 1.46 -11.78
CA GLY A 31 -2.19 1.64 -12.24
C GLY A 31 -3.15 2.10 -11.16
N VAL A 32 -4.39 2.37 -11.58
CA VAL A 32 -5.48 2.90 -10.77
C VAL A 32 -6.65 1.92 -10.75
N LEU A 33 -7.28 1.78 -9.59
CA LEU A 33 -8.41 0.90 -9.32
C LEU A 33 -9.68 1.73 -9.19
N LEU A 34 -10.65 1.45 -10.07
CA LEU A 34 -12.02 1.90 -9.95
C LEU A 34 -12.88 0.75 -9.44
N ILE A 35 -13.72 1.01 -8.43
CA ILE A 35 -14.71 0.05 -7.94
C ILE A 35 -16.10 0.60 -8.29
N PHE A 36 -16.89 -0.25 -8.94
CA PHE A 36 -18.29 0.04 -9.23
C PHE A 36 -19.18 -0.75 -8.27
N SER A 37 -20.26 -0.15 -7.84
CA SER A 37 -21.24 -0.72 -6.92
C SER A 37 -22.63 -0.75 -7.57
N PHE A 38 -23.61 -1.35 -6.88
CA PHE A 38 -25.00 -1.38 -7.32
C PHE A 38 -25.65 0.02 -7.43
N GLN A 39 -25.03 1.05 -6.86
CA GLN A 39 -25.51 2.43 -6.95
C GLN A 39 -25.12 3.11 -8.27
N ASN A 40 -24.17 2.55 -9.02
CA ASN A 40 -23.79 3.08 -10.31
C ASN A 40 -24.85 2.74 -11.37
N THR A 41 -25.19 3.74 -12.16
CA THR A 41 -26.17 3.69 -13.24
C THR A 41 -25.49 3.52 -14.61
N ASP A 42 -26.25 3.14 -15.63
CA ASP A 42 -25.75 3.06 -17.01
C ASP A 42 -25.14 4.39 -17.49
N ASN A 43 -25.70 5.52 -17.04
CA ASN A 43 -25.17 6.85 -17.36
C ASN A 43 -23.78 7.08 -16.76
N ASP A 44 -23.51 6.57 -15.54
CA ASP A 44 -22.19 6.68 -14.93
C ASP A 44 -21.14 5.92 -15.74
N PHE A 45 -21.49 4.74 -16.27
CA PHE A 45 -20.59 3.96 -17.12
C PHE A 45 -20.32 4.64 -18.47
N VAL A 46 -21.33 5.28 -19.07
CA VAL A 46 -21.15 6.10 -20.28
C VAL A 46 -20.19 7.25 -20.00
N TYR A 47 -20.38 7.98 -18.89
CA TYR A 47 -19.52 9.10 -18.51
C TYR A 47 -18.08 8.66 -18.23
N VAL A 48 -17.88 7.59 -17.46
CA VAL A 48 -16.54 7.02 -17.20
C VAL A 48 -15.84 6.63 -18.50
N THR A 49 -16.58 6.07 -19.47
CA THR A 49 -16.02 5.70 -20.78
C THR A 49 -15.50 6.94 -21.52
N GLN A 50 -16.29 8.02 -21.55
CA GLN A 50 -15.91 9.30 -22.17
C GLN A 50 -14.63 9.87 -21.52
N VAL A 51 -14.58 9.89 -20.18
CA VAL A 51 -13.41 10.39 -19.45
C VAL A 51 -12.16 9.54 -19.74
N ILE A 52 -12.28 8.22 -19.81
CA ILE A 52 -11.15 7.35 -20.14
C ILE A 52 -10.63 7.63 -21.56
N GLU A 53 -11.52 7.88 -22.53
CA GLU A 53 -11.13 8.24 -23.90
C GLU A 53 -10.38 9.58 -23.93
N GLU A 54 -10.84 10.59 -23.19
CA GLU A 54 -10.17 11.89 -23.06
C GLU A 54 -8.78 11.75 -22.42
N ILE A 55 -8.68 11.00 -21.32
CA ILE A 55 -7.41 10.69 -20.65
C ILE A 55 -6.45 9.97 -21.60
N TYR A 56 -6.95 9.02 -22.39
CA TYR A 56 -6.13 8.34 -23.40
C TYR A 56 -5.51 9.34 -24.37
N GLN A 57 -6.26 10.34 -24.86
CA GLN A 57 -5.69 11.37 -25.76
C GLN A 57 -4.57 12.18 -25.09
N ILE A 58 -4.67 12.45 -23.79
CA ILE A 58 -3.66 13.17 -23.01
C ILE A 58 -2.36 12.34 -22.89
N ILE A 59 -2.47 11.04 -22.64
CA ILE A 59 -1.31 10.19 -22.33
C ILE A 59 -0.72 9.48 -23.56
N ALA A 60 -1.47 9.33 -24.66
CA ALA A 60 -1.03 8.58 -25.84
C ALA A 60 0.27 9.10 -26.47
N GLY A 61 0.52 10.41 -26.38
CA GLY A 61 1.73 11.05 -26.90
C GLY A 61 2.97 10.95 -26.00
N LYS A 62 2.83 10.44 -24.77
CA LYS A 62 3.94 10.36 -23.80
C LYS A 62 4.90 9.22 -24.15
N GLU A 63 6.17 9.37 -23.77
CA GLU A 63 7.16 8.31 -23.94
C GLU A 63 6.76 7.06 -23.16
N GLN A 64 7.14 5.90 -23.69
CA GLN A 64 6.93 4.65 -22.98
C GLN A 64 7.84 4.59 -21.75
N ARG A 65 7.28 4.14 -20.64
CA ARG A 65 7.98 3.91 -19.38
C ARG A 65 8.12 2.42 -19.13
N GLN A 66 9.15 2.05 -18.38
CA GLN A 66 9.22 0.72 -17.78
C GLN A 66 8.21 0.65 -16.63
N VAL A 67 7.25 -0.28 -16.72
CA VAL A 67 6.14 -0.45 -15.75
C VAL A 67 6.46 -1.50 -14.68
N PHE A 68 7.65 -2.10 -14.70
CA PHE A 68 8.04 -3.15 -13.75
C PHE A 68 8.69 -2.58 -12.50
N ASP A 69 7.99 -2.70 -11.38
CA ASP A 69 8.59 -2.68 -10.05
C ASP A 69 8.59 -4.12 -9.54
N GLU A 70 9.76 -4.73 -9.47
CA GLU A 70 9.96 -6.10 -8.99
C GLU A 70 9.87 -6.21 -7.46
N HIS A 71 9.78 -5.08 -6.76
CA HIS A 71 9.79 -5.02 -5.31
C HIS A 71 8.38 -5.12 -4.71
N PHE A 72 7.65 -6.19 -5.02
CA PHE A 72 6.57 -6.58 -4.11
C PHE A 72 7.20 -6.99 -2.78
N LEU A 73 6.73 -6.38 -1.69
CA LEU A 73 7.09 -6.75 -0.30
C LEU A 73 6.54 -8.14 0.02
N VAL A 74 7.03 -9.18 -0.64
CA VAL A 74 6.68 -10.57 -0.37
C VAL A 74 7.69 -11.10 0.64
N ARG A 75 7.20 -11.33 1.84
CA ARG A 75 7.95 -12.02 2.88
C ARG A 75 7.02 -12.94 3.65
N THR A 76 7.59 -13.99 4.23
CA THR A 76 6.88 -14.81 5.21
C THR A 76 7.24 -14.29 6.61
N PRO A 77 6.28 -13.79 7.40
CA PRO A 77 6.56 -13.28 8.74
C PRO A 77 6.90 -14.40 9.71
N VAL A 78 7.78 -14.12 10.68
CA VAL A 78 8.16 -15.07 11.74
C VAL A 78 7.23 -14.83 12.94
N ILE A 79 6.11 -15.54 12.96
CA ILE A 79 5.11 -15.40 14.03
C ILE A 79 5.52 -16.21 15.26
N ARG A 80 5.64 -15.55 16.41
CA ARG A 80 6.02 -16.14 17.70
C ARG A 80 4.87 -16.28 18.68
N CYS A 81 3.84 -15.44 18.58
CA CYS A 81 2.60 -15.59 19.32
C CYS A 81 1.42 -15.02 18.54
N SER A 82 0.20 -15.24 19.04
CA SER A 82 -0.98 -14.67 18.40
C SER A 82 -1.01 -13.14 18.53
N PRO A 83 -1.65 -12.43 17.57
CA PRO A 83 -1.87 -10.99 17.69
C PRO A 83 -2.54 -10.59 19.00
N ARG A 84 -3.44 -11.44 19.52
CA ARG A 84 -4.13 -11.22 20.80
C ARG A 84 -3.15 -11.26 21.98
N GLU A 85 -2.30 -12.28 22.05
CA GLU A 85 -1.29 -12.40 23.11
C GLU A 85 -0.30 -11.23 23.06
N ALA A 86 0.19 -10.86 21.88
CA ALA A 86 1.07 -9.71 21.71
C ALA A 86 0.41 -8.39 22.14
N PHE A 87 -0.87 -8.19 21.81
CA PHE A 87 -1.58 -6.95 22.10
C PHE A 87 -1.87 -6.77 23.59
N PHE A 88 -2.32 -7.84 24.27
CA PHE A 88 -2.71 -7.84 25.68
C PHE A 88 -1.57 -8.20 26.65
N GLY A 89 -0.44 -8.68 26.15
CA GLY A 89 0.73 -9.01 26.94
C GLY A 89 1.39 -7.78 27.59
N LYS A 90 2.29 -8.06 28.55
CA LYS A 90 3.17 -7.02 29.09
C LYS A 90 4.07 -6.51 27.96
N LYS A 91 4.24 -5.19 27.88
CA LYS A 91 4.99 -4.54 26.80
C LYS A 91 5.94 -3.48 27.32
N LYS A 92 7.04 -3.28 26.60
CA LYS A 92 8.01 -2.18 26.79
C LYS A 92 8.25 -1.49 25.45
N LYS A 93 8.63 -0.21 25.49
CA LYS A 93 9.00 0.55 24.28
C LYS A 93 10.50 0.51 24.10
N LEU A 94 10.96 0.25 22.88
CA LEU A 94 12.37 0.26 22.50
C LEU A 94 12.53 0.95 21.13
N LEU A 95 13.74 1.43 20.87
CA LEU A 95 14.15 1.79 19.51
C LEU A 95 14.25 0.52 18.65
N LEU A 96 13.95 0.64 17.36
CA LEU A 96 13.99 -0.46 16.40
C LEU A 96 15.33 -1.22 16.43
N GLU A 97 16.44 -0.50 16.50
CA GLU A 97 17.79 -1.07 16.56
C GLU A 97 18.02 -1.98 17.78
N GLN A 98 17.30 -1.72 18.88
CA GLN A 98 17.39 -2.48 20.13
C GLN A 98 16.34 -3.61 20.20
N ALA A 99 15.44 -3.69 19.21
CA ALA A 99 14.28 -4.58 19.24
C ALA A 99 14.47 -5.85 18.39
N LYS A 100 15.60 -6.02 17.70
CA LYS A 100 15.90 -7.22 16.91
C LYS A 100 15.79 -8.49 17.76
N GLY A 101 15.10 -9.51 17.24
CA GLY A 101 14.80 -10.77 17.91
C GLY A 101 13.63 -10.70 18.91
N MET A 102 13.07 -9.52 19.16
CA MET A 102 11.93 -9.35 20.06
C MET A 102 10.60 -9.48 19.32
N ILE A 103 9.54 -9.78 20.06
CA ILE A 103 8.18 -9.93 19.52
C ILE A 103 7.49 -8.57 19.52
N SER A 104 6.98 -8.14 18.37
CA SER A 104 6.25 -6.90 18.21
C SER A 104 4.87 -6.94 18.89
N CYS A 105 4.58 -5.87 19.63
CA CYS A 105 3.27 -5.55 20.21
C CYS A 105 2.57 -4.40 19.47
N CYS A 106 3.02 -4.04 18.27
CA CYS A 106 2.35 -3.07 17.42
C CYS A 106 2.41 -3.45 15.93
N CYS A 107 1.65 -2.72 15.11
CA CYS A 107 1.63 -2.90 13.67
C CYS A 107 2.24 -1.67 13.00
N PHE A 108 3.16 -1.87 12.06
CA PHE A 108 3.65 -0.84 11.15
C PHE A 108 3.26 -1.21 9.73
N LYS A 109 2.77 -0.23 8.98
CA LYS A 109 2.41 -0.38 7.57
C LYS A 109 3.02 0.76 6.76
N GLN A 110 3.42 0.44 5.54
CA GLN A 110 3.76 1.47 4.56
C GLN A 110 2.46 2.06 4.03
N VAL A 111 2.35 3.39 3.97
CA VAL A 111 1.18 4.05 3.38
C VAL A 111 1.67 5.16 2.45
N PRO A 112 1.40 5.09 1.13
CA PRO A 112 0.89 3.96 0.32
C PRO A 112 1.95 2.83 0.19
N PRO A 113 1.62 1.56 -0.11
CA PRO A 113 0.34 1.00 -0.59
C PRO A 113 -0.60 0.43 0.50
N GLY A 114 -0.31 0.63 1.78
CA GLY A 114 -1.10 0.09 2.89
C GLY A 114 -0.71 -1.32 3.34
N ILE A 115 0.43 -1.85 2.86
CA ILE A 115 0.91 -3.20 3.18
C ILE A 115 1.61 -3.20 4.56
N PRO A 116 1.33 -4.17 5.43
CA PRO A 116 2.01 -4.29 6.72
C PRO A 116 3.49 -4.63 6.54
N ILE A 117 4.34 -3.81 7.16
CA ILE A 117 5.78 -4.06 7.32
C ILE A 117 6.00 -4.93 8.55
N LEU A 118 5.35 -4.66 9.68
CA LEU A 118 5.49 -5.43 10.92
C LEU A 118 4.10 -5.65 11.52
N ILE A 119 3.79 -6.85 11.97
CA ILE A 119 2.50 -7.17 12.59
C ILE A 119 2.63 -7.61 14.05
N LEU A 120 1.50 -7.68 14.76
CA LEU A 120 1.43 -8.13 16.15
C LEU A 120 1.82 -9.61 16.25
N GLY A 121 2.68 -9.94 17.22
CA GLY A 121 3.13 -11.31 17.47
C GLY A 121 4.26 -11.78 16.55
N GLU A 122 4.72 -10.90 15.67
CA GLU A 122 5.86 -11.16 14.80
C GLU A 122 7.20 -10.84 15.47
N GLU A 123 8.23 -11.65 15.19
CA GLU A 123 9.62 -11.37 15.53
C GLU A 123 10.23 -10.31 14.61
N ILE A 124 10.91 -9.34 15.23
CA ILE A 124 11.62 -8.28 14.52
C ILE A 124 12.96 -8.81 14.00
N THR A 125 13.08 -8.88 12.68
CA THR A 125 14.26 -9.37 11.94
C THR A 125 15.02 -8.24 11.22
N ASP A 126 16.20 -8.54 10.66
CA ASP A 126 17.01 -7.60 9.87
C ASP A 126 16.24 -6.96 8.71
N TRP A 127 15.27 -7.68 8.12
CA TRP A 127 14.41 -7.13 7.08
C TRP A 127 13.65 -5.89 7.58
N HIS A 128 13.11 -5.93 8.80
CA HIS A 128 12.37 -4.79 9.38
C HIS A 128 13.28 -3.58 9.63
N LEU A 129 14.53 -3.82 9.99
CA LEU A 129 15.54 -2.77 10.19
C LEU A 129 15.87 -2.06 8.86
N GLN A 130 15.75 -2.75 7.72
CA GLN A 130 15.94 -2.16 6.39
C GLN A 130 14.72 -1.38 5.90
N GLN A 131 13.51 -1.74 6.34
CA GLN A 131 12.26 -1.14 5.84
C GLN A 131 11.75 0.03 6.71
N LEU A 132 12.09 0.06 8.00
CA LEU A 132 11.61 1.09 8.93
C LEU A 132 12.72 2.09 9.28
N PRO A 133 12.38 3.37 9.51
CA PRO A 133 13.34 4.36 9.97
C PRO A 133 14.05 3.94 11.28
N PRO A 134 15.37 4.15 11.44
CA PRO A 134 16.11 3.72 12.63
C PRO A 134 15.60 4.34 13.95
N ASN A 135 15.05 5.55 13.87
CA ASN A 135 14.45 6.26 15.00
C ASN A 135 13.03 5.78 15.37
N THR A 136 12.55 4.72 14.73
CA THR A 136 11.23 4.14 15.03
C THR A 136 11.23 3.57 16.44
N VAL A 137 10.32 4.09 17.29
CA VAL A 137 10.05 3.53 18.61
C VAL A 137 8.86 2.58 18.50
N LEU A 138 9.03 1.35 18.98
CA LEU A 138 8.00 0.33 18.89
C LEU A 138 7.80 -0.41 20.22
N ALA A 139 6.60 -0.94 20.40
CA ALA A 139 6.27 -1.74 21.58
C ALA A 139 6.63 -3.20 21.31
N VAL A 140 7.33 -3.83 22.25
CA VAL A 140 7.69 -5.26 22.20
C VAL A 140 7.23 -5.98 23.45
N VAL A 141 7.08 -7.31 23.36
CA VAL A 141 6.74 -8.16 24.50
C VAL A 141 7.83 -8.00 25.57
N LYS A 142 7.38 -7.81 26.81
CA LYS A 142 8.22 -7.78 28.00
C LYS A 142 8.15 -9.15 28.65
N GLU A 143 9.31 -9.78 28.82
CA GLU A 143 9.50 -10.99 29.64
C GLU A 143 8.99 -10.78 31.09
#